data_AF-A0A954EI51-F1
#
_entry.id   AF-A0A954EI51-F1
#
_cell.length_a   1.000
_cell.length_b   1.000
_cell.length_c   1.000
_cell.angle_alpha   90.00
_cell.angle_beta   90.00
_cell.angle_gamma   90.00
#
_symmetry.space_group_name_H-M   'P 1'
#
loop_
_entity.id
_entity.type
_entity.pdbx_description
1 polymer ?
#
loop_
_entity_poly.entity_id
_entity_poly.type
_entity_poly.pdbx_seq_one_letter_code
_entity_poly.pdbx_strand_id
1 'polypeptide(L)'
;LGAYSALSRQIGLGKVRMHVFKEMLDLVVVDGHAKGIITRDLRTGKIESHAAHAVVLATGGYSTVFFLSTNAKGCNVTAGYRAHRRGAAFANPCYTQIHPTCIPQHGDHQAKLTLMSESLRNDGRVWVPKKPNDPRRARDIPEAERDYYLERKYPSFGNLAPRDIASRSAKEACDNGLG
;
A
#
# COMPACT_ATOMS: atom_id res chain seq x y z
N LEU A 1 4.91 -14.70 5.58
CA LEU A 1 5.80 -15.89 5.62
C LEU A 1 5.20 -17.09 4.89
N GLY A 2 3.95 -17.50 5.17
CA GLY A 2 3.32 -18.67 4.55
C GLY A 2 3.36 -18.72 3.01
N ALA A 3 2.97 -17.64 2.32
CA ALA A 3 2.97 -17.62 0.84
C ALA A 3 4.38 -17.79 0.23
N TYR A 4 5.40 -17.16 0.81
CA TYR A 4 6.78 -17.30 0.36
C TYR A 4 7.30 -18.71 0.60
N SER A 5 7.07 -19.29 1.78
CA SER A 5 7.46 -20.67 2.07
C SER A 5 6.77 -21.66 1.13
N ALA A 6 5.49 -21.44 0.80
CA ALA A 6 4.76 -22.27 -0.14
C ALA A 6 5.34 -22.18 -1.56
N LEU A 7 5.66 -20.97 -2.03
CA LEU A 7 6.31 -20.74 -3.33
C LEU A 7 7.69 -21.42 -3.36
N SER A 8 8.54 -21.20 -2.35
CA SER A 8 9.87 -21.82 -2.25
C SER A 8 9.80 -23.34 -2.30
N ARG A 9 8.78 -23.94 -1.67
CA ARG A 9 8.53 -25.38 -1.78
C ARG A 9 8.22 -25.81 -3.21
N GLN A 10 7.38 -25.07 -3.94
CA GLN A 10 7.08 -25.42 -5.34
C GLN A 10 8.29 -25.25 -6.27
N ILE A 11 9.16 -24.29 -5.98
CA ILE A 11 10.45 -24.12 -6.67
C ILE A 11 11.34 -25.33 -6.40
N GLY A 12 11.48 -25.75 -5.14
CA GLY A 12 12.27 -26.94 -4.76
C GLY A 12 11.74 -28.24 -5.37
N LEU A 13 10.44 -28.33 -5.62
CA LEU A 13 9.80 -29.46 -6.33
C LEU A 13 9.89 -29.35 -7.86
N GLY A 14 10.54 -28.32 -8.41
CA GLY A 14 10.67 -28.11 -9.87
C GLY A 14 9.37 -27.71 -10.58
N LYS A 15 8.28 -27.46 -9.83
CA LYS A 15 6.98 -27.07 -10.39
C LYS A 15 6.92 -25.60 -10.80
N VAL A 16 7.79 -24.77 -10.23
CA VAL A 16 7.91 -23.34 -10.54
C VAL A 16 9.35 -23.03 -10.92
N ARG A 17 9.54 -22.45 -12.10
CA ARG A 17 10.81 -21.84 -12.49
C ARG A 17 10.80 -20.37 -12.10
N MET A 18 11.64 -19.99 -11.15
CA MET A 18 11.77 -18.60 -10.71
C MET A 18 12.81 -17.86 -11.55
N HIS A 19 12.41 -16.75 -12.16
CA HIS A 19 13.31 -15.83 -12.85
C HIS A 19 13.47 -14.56 -11.99
N VAL A 20 14.62 -14.42 -11.34
CA VAL A 20 14.94 -13.28 -10.47
C VAL A 20 15.58 -12.14 -11.26
N PHE A 21 15.49 -10.92 -10.72
CA PHE A 21 16.04 -9.70 -11.34
C PHE A 21 15.55 -9.48 -12.78
N LYS A 22 14.31 -9.90 -13.09
CA LYS A 22 13.65 -9.65 -14.37
C LYS A 22 12.55 -8.62 -14.19
N GLU A 23 12.56 -7.60 -15.03
CA GLU A 23 11.49 -6.62 -15.13
C GLU A 23 10.72 -6.84 -16.44
N MET A 24 9.40 -7.01 -16.37
CA MET A 24 8.55 -7.09 -17.56
C MET A 24 8.55 -5.74 -18.29
N LEU A 25 9.00 -5.70 -19.54
CA LEU A 25 8.93 -4.51 -20.40
C LEU A 25 7.60 -4.39 -21.15
N ASP A 26 6.97 -5.50 -21.51
CA ASP A 26 5.72 -5.50 -22.29
C ASP A 26 4.96 -6.83 -22.23
N LEU A 27 3.68 -6.78 -22.58
CA LEU A 27 2.81 -7.94 -22.80
C LEU A 27 2.75 -8.24 -24.29
N VAL A 28 2.96 -9.50 -24.66
CA VAL A 28 2.81 -9.97 -26.05
C VAL A 28 1.36 -10.37 -26.27
N VAL A 29 0.69 -9.74 -27.23
CA VAL A 29 -0.69 -10.03 -27.61
C VAL A 29 -0.73 -10.43 -29.08
N VAL A 30 -1.38 -11.56 -29.37
CA VAL A 30 -1.59 -12.09 -30.73
C VAL A 30 -3.06 -12.45 -30.86
N ASP A 31 -3.73 -11.91 -31.88
CA ASP A 31 -5.17 -12.12 -32.13
C ASP A 31 -6.06 -11.82 -30.91
N GLY A 32 -5.70 -10.78 -30.14
CA GLY A 32 -6.41 -10.41 -28.90
C GLY A 32 -6.09 -11.28 -27.68
N HIS A 33 -5.24 -12.30 -27.81
CA HIS A 33 -4.85 -13.18 -26.71
C HIS A 33 -3.45 -12.85 -26.18
N ALA A 34 -3.28 -12.81 -24.86
CA ALA A 34 -1.96 -12.74 -24.24
C ALA A 34 -1.16 -14.03 -24.51
N LYS A 35 -0.02 -13.92 -25.18
CA LYS A 35 0.83 -15.05 -25.59
C LYS A 35 2.22 -15.06 -24.96
N GLY A 36 2.50 -14.12 -24.06
CA GLY A 36 3.79 -14.05 -23.39
C GLY A 36 4.13 -12.66 -22.88
N ILE A 37 5.38 -12.50 -22.46
CA ILE A 37 5.94 -11.24 -21.97
C ILE A 37 7.32 -11.00 -22.56
N ILE A 38 7.68 -9.73 -22.67
CA ILE A 38 9.05 -9.28 -22.89
C ILE A 38 9.61 -8.85 -21.54
N THR A 39 10.82 -9.29 -21.19
CA THR A 39 11.50 -8.91 -19.95
C THR A 39 12.87 -8.33 -20.20
N ARG A 40 13.39 -7.57 -19.23
CA ARG A 40 14.76 -7.08 -19.14
C ARG A 40 15.41 -7.65 -17.90
N ASP A 41 16.60 -8.20 -18.07
CA ASP A 41 17.49 -8.53 -16.97
C ASP A 41 18.06 -7.27 -16.33
N LEU A 42 17.81 -7.06 -15.04
CA LEU A 42 18.24 -5.87 -14.32
C LEU A 42 19.74 -5.86 -14.00
N ARG A 43 20.44 -6.99 -14.15
CA ARG A 43 21.89 -7.09 -13.93
C ARG A 43 22.67 -6.88 -15.22
N THR A 44 22.16 -7.39 -16.33
CA THR A 44 22.89 -7.43 -17.61
C THR A 44 22.28 -6.52 -18.68
N GLY A 45 21.04 -6.06 -18.50
CA GLY A 45 20.29 -5.31 -19.52
C GLY A 45 19.72 -6.18 -20.64
N LYS A 46 20.02 -7.49 -20.67
CA LYS A 46 19.56 -8.41 -21.72
C LYS A 46 18.03 -8.44 -21.79
N ILE A 47 17.49 -8.31 -23.00
CA ILE A 47 16.06 -8.44 -23.27
C ILE A 47 15.75 -9.88 -23.66
N GLU A 48 14.69 -10.45 -23.09
CA GLU A 48 14.27 -11.82 -23.33
C GLU A 48 12.75 -11.89 -23.57
N SER A 49 12.34 -12.82 -24.43
CA SER A 49 10.94 -13.13 -24.69
C SER A 49 10.56 -14.45 -24.02
N HIS A 50 9.39 -14.46 -23.37
CA HIS A 50 8.84 -15.64 -22.72
C HIS A 50 7.45 -15.92 -23.29
N ALA A 51 7.34 -16.97 -24.11
CA ALA A 51 6.06 -17.42 -24.64
C ALA A 51 5.29 -18.25 -23.58
N ALA A 52 3.97 -18.07 -23.52
CA ALA A 52 3.10 -18.81 -22.63
C ALA A 52 1.67 -18.90 -23.17
N HIS A 53 0.96 -19.96 -22.81
CA HIS A 53 -0.47 -20.10 -23.12
C HIS A 53 -1.36 -19.15 -22.32
N ALA A 54 -0.89 -18.76 -21.12
CA ALA A 54 -1.57 -17.82 -20.24
C ALA A 54 -0.54 -16.95 -19.51
N VAL A 55 -0.90 -15.68 -19.28
CA VAL A 55 -0.09 -14.72 -18.51
C VAL A 55 -0.92 -14.23 -17.32
N VAL A 56 -0.37 -14.37 -16.12
CA VAL A 56 -0.98 -13.89 -14.88
C VAL A 56 -0.13 -12.75 -14.33
N LEU A 57 -0.73 -11.56 -14.19
CA LEU A 57 -0.06 -10.39 -13.61
C LEU A 57 -0.45 -10.25 -12.14
N ALA A 58 0.52 -10.45 -11.24
CA ALA A 58 0.38 -10.28 -9.79
C ALA A 58 1.38 -9.24 -9.26
N THR A 59 1.40 -8.05 -9.89
CA THR A 59 2.52 -7.10 -9.81
C THR A 59 2.38 -6.00 -8.75
N GLY A 60 1.43 -6.14 -7.82
CA GLY A 60 1.18 -5.17 -6.75
C GLY A 60 0.45 -3.90 -7.21
N GLY A 61 0.46 -2.87 -6.35
CA GLY A 61 -0.27 -1.62 -6.54
C GLY A 61 0.51 -0.50 -7.27
N TYR A 62 -0.04 0.71 -7.24
CA TYR A 62 0.43 1.91 -7.96
C TYR A 62 0.88 3.06 -7.06
N SER A 63 1.29 2.78 -5.82
CA SER A 63 1.42 3.85 -4.82
C SER A 63 2.63 4.76 -4.94
N THR A 64 3.54 4.52 -5.89
CA THR A 64 4.60 5.49 -6.23
C THR A 64 4.05 6.82 -6.76
N VAL A 65 2.74 6.91 -7.05
CA VAL A 65 2.07 8.18 -7.37
C VAL A 65 1.87 9.09 -6.13
N PHE A 66 2.01 8.55 -4.91
CA PHE A 66 1.93 9.31 -3.66
C PHE A 66 3.32 9.49 -3.05
N PHE A 67 3.63 10.70 -2.60
CA PHE A 67 4.92 10.99 -1.97
C PHE A 67 5.09 10.23 -0.65
N LEU A 68 4.07 10.26 0.21
CA LEU A 68 4.04 9.50 1.46
C LEU A 68 3.24 8.21 1.29
N SER A 69 3.89 7.05 1.46
CA SER A 69 3.24 5.76 1.34
C SER A 69 3.83 4.69 2.25
N THR A 70 3.00 3.78 2.73
CA THR A 70 3.46 2.57 3.44
C THR A 70 3.98 1.49 2.49
N ASN A 71 3.77 1.65 1.18
CA ASN A 71 4.14 0.65 0.19
C ASN A 71 5.65 0.56 -0.03
N ALA A 72 6.10 -0.60 -0.47
CA ALA A 72 7.46 -0.77 -0.92
C ALA A 72 7.70 0.05 -2.21
N LYS A 73 8.94 0.52 -2.41
CA LYS A 73 9.31 1.33 -3.59
C LYS A 73 9.02 0.62 -4.93
N GLY A 74 8.98 -0.71 -4.95
CA GLY A 74 8.67 -1.51 -6.14
C GLY A 74 7.19 -1.55 -6.54
N CYS A 75 6.26 -1.03 -5.73
CA CYS A 75 4.83 -0.99 -6.03
C CYS A 75 4.49 0.13 -7.04
N ASN A 76 4.93 -0.04 -8.27
CA ASN A 76 4.99 1.01 -9.30
C ASN A 76 4.02 0.82 -10.49
N VAL A 77 3.11 -0.17 -10.42
CA VAL A 77 2.06 -0.49 -11.42
C VAL A 77 2.48 -0.73 -12.87
N THR A 78 3.78 -0.67 -13.18
CA THR A 78 4.28 -0.63 -14.55
C THR A 78 3.75 -1.77 -15.42
N ALA A 79 3.76 -3.01 -14.94
CA ALA A 79 3.24 -4.17 -15.67
C ALA A 79 1.72 -4.11 -15.92
N GLY A 80 0.93 -3.75 -14.91
CA GLY A 80 -0.51 -3.58 -15.04
C GLY A 80 -0.87 -2.46 -16.01
N TYR A 81 -0.15 -1.34 -15.95
CA TYR A 81 -0.30 -0.23 -16.90
C TYR A 81 0.10 -0.63 -18.33
N ARG A 82 1.19 -1.39 -18.52
CA ARG A 82 1.58 -1.95 -19.81
C ARG A 82 0.48 -2.86 -20.39
N ALA A 83 -0.15 -3.70 -19.57
CA ALA A 83 -1.29 -4.50 -20.00
C ALA A 83 -2.48 -3.64 -20.42
N HIS A 84 -2.78 -2.57 -19.67
CA HIS A 84 -3.82 -1.60 -20.06
C HIS A 84 -3.53 -0.95 -21.41
N ARG A 85 -2.26 -0.57 -21.67
CA ARG A 85 -1.79 -0.06 -22.97
C ARG A 85 -1.92 -1.08 -24.10
N ARG A 86 -2.09 -2.37 -23.79
CA ARG A 86 -2.35 -3.48 -24.72
C ARG A 86 -3.84 -3.84 -24.83
N GLY A 87 -4.74 -3.00 -24.32
CA GLY A 87 -6.18 -3.15 -24.46
C GLY A 87 -6.90 -3.76 -23.26
N ALA A 88 -6.20 -4.09 -22.17
CA ALA A 88 -6.86 -4.53 -20.94
C ALA A 88 -7.63 -3.37 -20.28
N ALA A 89 -8.79 -3.65 -19.69
CA ALA A 89 -9.49 -2.66 -18.88
C ALA A 89 -8.70 -2.33 -17.59
N PHE A 90 -8.76 -1.07 -17.15
CA PHE A 90 -8.10 -0.61 -15.92
C PHE A 90 -9.13 0.09 -15.04
N ALA A 91 -9.63 -0.63 -14.03
CA ALA A 91 -10.77 -0.19 -13.23
C ALA A 91 -10.32 0.56 -11.98
N ASN A 92 -11.10 1.60 -11.63
CA ASN A 92 -11.07 2.27 -10.33
C ASN A 92 -9.69 2.76 -9.83
N PRO A 93 -8.81 3.33 -10.68
CA PRO A 93 -7.51 3.84 -10.22
C PRO A 93 -7.63 5.05 -9.28
N CYS A 94 -8.81 5.68 -9.20
CA CYS A 94 -9.09 6.76 -8.27
C CYS A 94 -9.43 6.27 -6.84
N TYR A 95 -9.77 4.99 -6.66
CA TYR A 95 -10.11 4.45 -5.35
C TYR A 95 -8.84 4.02 -4.60
N THR A 96 -8.16 5.01 -4.00
CA THR A 96 -7.00 4.77 -3.14
C THR A 96 -7.42 4.73 -1.68
N GLN A 97 -6.98 3.70 -0.95
CA GLN A 97 -7.16 3.63 0.49
C GLN A 97 -6.00 4.34 1.22
N ILE A 98 -6.34 5.26 2.13
CA ILE A 98 -5.42 5.85 3.09
C ILE A 98 -5.53 5.04 4.38
N HIS A 99 -4.39 4.62 4.94
CA HIS A 99 -4.39 3.97 6.25
C HIS A 99 -4.38 5.04 7.35
N PRO A 100 -5.22 4.93 8.39
CA PRO A 100 -5.34 5.97 9.42
C PRO A 100 -4.12 6.07 10.34
N THR A 101 -3.31 5.02 10.44
CA THR A 101 -2.20 4.95 11.38
C THR A 101 -0.89 4.51 10.71
N CYS A 102 0.14 5.34 10.82
CA CYS A 102 1.52 5.05 10.45
C CYS A 102 2.46 5.84 11.34
N ILE A 103 3.71 5.41 11.45
CA ILE A 103 4.74 6.19 12.13
C ILE A 103 5.00 7.46 11.30
N PRO A 104 4.98 8.67 11.92
CA PRO A 104 5.25 9.91 11.23
C PRO A 104 6.60 9.91 10.49
N GLN A 105 6.68 10.77 9.48
CA GLN A 105 7.92 11.04 8.77
C GLN A 105 8.96 11.61 9.74
N HIS A 106 10.19 11.09 9.71
CA HIS A 106 11.29 11.59 10.54
C HIS A 106 12.07 12.73 9.87
N GLY A 107 12.03 12.83 8.54
CA GLY A 107 12.67 13.90 7.77
C GLY A 107 12.33 13.87 6.28
N ASP A 108 12.66 14.94 5.56
CA ASP A 108 12.15 15.25 4.21
C ASP A 108 12.55 14.24 3.13
N HIS A 109 13.61 13.47 3.35
CA HIS A 109 14.06 12.42 2.43
C HIS A 109 13.27 11.10 2.56
N GLN A 110 12.38 10.99 3.55
CA GLN A 110 11.60 9.78 3.83
C GLN A 110 10.23 9.79 3.14
N ALA A 111 10.13 9.11 2.00
CA ALA A 111 8.85 8.84 1.32
C ALA A 111 8.12 7.59 1.84
N LYS A 112 8.87 6.60 2.35
CA LYS A 112 8.30 5.35 2.86
C LYS A 112 7.97 5.46 4.35
N LEU A 113 6.70 5.30 4.68
CA LEU A 113 6.19 5.28 6.06
C LEU A 113 6.13 3.85 6.59
N THR A 114 6.30 3.71 7.90
CA THR A 114 6.11 2.42 8.59
C THR A 114 4.65 2.31 9.01
N LEU A 115 3.97 1.27 8.51
CA LEU A 115 2.60 0.98 8.88
C LEU A 115 2.51 0.64 10.38
N MET A 116 1.55 1.23 11.08
CA MET A 116 1.12 0.74 12.39
C MET A 116 -0.16 -0.06 12.19
N SER A 117 -0.12 -1.34 12.56
CA SER A 117 -1.20 -2.29 12.32
C SER A 117 -2.53 -1.76 12.84
N GLU A 118 -3.60 -1.96 12.07
CA GLU A 118 -4.97 -1.71 12.51
C GLU A 118 -5.32 -2.51 13.78
N SER A 119 -4.71 -3.69 13.97
CA SER A 119 -4.91 -4.45 15.21
C SER A 119 -4.54 -3.66 16.47
N LEU A 120 -3.65 -2.65 16.36
CA LEU A 120 -3.32 -1.77 17.48
C LEU A 120 -4.54 -0.96 17.94
N ARG A 121 -5.51 -0.67 17.07
CA ARG A 121 -6.77 0.01 17.40
C ARG A 121 -7.80 -0.90 18.04
N ASN A 122 -7.57 -2.22 18.06
CA ASN A 122 -8.43 -3.14 18.80
C ASN A 122 -8.25 -2.94 20.31
N ASP A 123 -7.00 -2.79 20.75
CA ASP A 123 -6.65 -2.65 22.17
C ASP A 123 -6.30 -1.21 22.55
N GLY A 124 -5.88 -0.40 21.57
CA GLY A 124 -5.50 0.99 21.72
C GLY A 124 -6.61 1.95 21.30
N ARG A 125 -6.52 3.19 21.80
CA ARG A 125 -7.50 4.25 21.52
C ARG A 125 -6.83 5.42 20.80
N VAL A 126 -7.49 5.97 19.79
CA VAL A 126 -6.96 7.09 19.01
C VAL A 126 -7.56 8.40 19.53
N TRP A 127 -6.71 9.38 19.81
CA TRP A 127 -7.13 10.65 20.41
C TRP A 127 -6.26 11.83 19.95
N VAL A 128 -6.79 13.03 20.15
CA VAL A 128 -6.11 14.31 19.99
C VAL A 128 -6.31 15.17 21.25
N PRO A 129 -5.45 16.17 21.54
CA PRO A 129 -5.71 17.12 22.62
C PRO A 129 -7.05 17.84 22.40
N LYS A 130 -7.82 18.12 23.46
CA LYS A 130 -9.01 18.99 23.37
C LYS A 130 -8.64 20.46 23.13
N LYS A 131 -7.45 20.85 23.57
CA LYS A 131 -6.92 22.21 23.40
C LYS A 131 -6.22 22.31 22.03
N PRO A 132 -6.62 23.25 21.16
CA PRO A 132 -5.91 23.52 19.91
C PRO A 132 -4.45 23.97 20.16
N ASN A 133 -3.54 23.48 19.32
CA ASN A 133 -2.11 23.78 19.33
C ASN A 133 -1.47 23.58 20.71
N ASP A 134 -1.82 22.50 21.41
CA ASP A 134 -1.25 22.20 22.72
C ASP A 134 0.25 21.92 22.62
N PRO A 135 1.13 22.67 23.32
CA PRO A 135 2.58 22.51 23.20
C PRO A 135 3.13 21.33 24.01
N ARG A 136 2.31 20.69 24.85
CA ARG A 136 2.75 19.58 25.70
C ARG A 136 3.00 18.33 24.86
N ARG A 137 3.90 17.46 25.33
CA ARG A 137 4.07 16.14 24.70
C ARG A 137 2.84 15.30 24.97
N ALA A 138 2.48 14.43 24.04
CA ALA A 138 1.28 13.58 24.17
C ALA A 138 1.20 12.78 25.50
N ARG A 139 2.34 12.39 26.07
CA ARG A 139 2.41 11.68 27.36
C ARG A 139 2.00 12.54 28.57
N ASP A 140 2.11 13.85 28.45
CA ASP A 140 1.87 14.82 29.53
C ASP A 140 0.42 15.36 29.51
N ILE A 141 -0.39 14.95 28.53
CA ILE A 141 -1.79 15.34 28.40
C ILE A 141 -2.64 14.32 29.15
N PRO A 142 -3.33 14.70 30.25
CA PRO A 142 -4.14 13.77 31.04
C PRO A 142 -5.38 13.32 30.26
N GLU A 143 -5.92 12.14 30.59
CA GLU A 143 -7.06 11.55 29.86
C GLU A 143 -8.29 12.46 29.77
N ALA A 144 -8.59 13.23 30.83
CA ALA A 144 -9.69 14.19 30.85
C ALA A 144 -9.58 15.28 29.76
N GLU A 145 -8.36 15.54 29.27
CA GLU A 145 -8.05 16.54 28.25
C GLU A 145 -7.88 15.95 26.84
N ARG A 146 -8.15 14.64 26.67
CA ARG A 146 -8.07 13.93 25.38
C ARG A 146 -9.44 13.85 24.72
N ASP A 147 -9.50 14.10 23.42
CA ASP A 147 -10.67 13.85 22.58
C ASP A 147 -10.46 12.57 21.78
N TYR A 148 -11.21 11.53 22.16
CA TYR A 148 -11.29 10.26 21.45
C TYR A 148 -12.23 10.42 20.25
N TYR A 149 -11.78 11.15 19.23
CA TYR A 149 -12.61 11.66 18.15
C TYR A 149 -13.38 10.58 17.37
N LEU A 150 -12.85 9.35 17.27
CA LEU A 150 -13.54 8.23 16.62
C LEU A 150 -14.69 7.70 17.48
N GLU A 151 -14.49 7.56 18.78
CA GLU A 151 -15.53 7.13 19.72
C GLU A 151 -16.64 8.18 19.83
N ARG A 152 -16.29 9.46 19.76
CA ARG A 152 -17.25 10.57 19.74
C ARG A 152 -18.06 10.63 18.44
N LYS A 153 -17.41 10.49 17.27
CA LYS A 153 -18.07 10.59 15.96
C LYS A 153 -18.80 9.30 15.54
N TYR A 154 -18.30 8.14 15.96
CA TYR A 154 -18.81 6.82 15.57
C TYR A 154 -18.97 5.89 16.78
N PRO A 155 -19.89 6.17 17.72
CA PRO A 155 -19.99 5.44 18.99
C PRO A 155 -20.15 3.93 18.85
N SER A 156 -20.88 3.46 17.83
CA SER A 156 -21.13 2.02 17.63
C SER A 156 -19.89 1.23 17.24
N PHE A 157 -18.91 1.86 16.58
CA PHE A 157 -17.69 1.21 16.11
C PHE A 157 -16.44 1.65 16.90
N GLY A 158 -16.46 2.86 17.45
CA GLY A 158 -15.32 3.46 18.15
C GLY A 158 -14.04 3.41 17.31
N ASN A 159 -12.98 2.86 17.89
CA ASN A 159 -11.68 2.73 17.23
C ASN A 159 -11.67 1.72 16.07
N LEU A 160 -12.75 0.95 15.88
CA LEU A 160 -12.95 0.01 14.76
C LEU A 160 -13.76 0.62 13.60
N ALA A 161 -13.95 1.94 13.60
CA ALA A 161 -14.56 2.63 12.47
C ALA A 161 -13.81 2.31 11.15
N PRO A 162 -14.54 2.25 10.01
CA PRO A 162 -13.94 2.02 8.70
C PRO A 162 -12.75 2.95 8.41
N ARG A 163 -11.74 2.44 7.70
CA ARG A 163 -10.48 3.17 7.47
C ARG A 163 -10.67 4.54 6.84
N ASP A 164 -11.59 4.65 5.90
CA ASP A 164 -11.89 5.90 5.20
C ASP A 164 -12.48 6.96 6.16
N ILE A 165 -13.38 6.54 7.04
CA ILE A 165 -13.93 7.35 8.13
C ILE A 165 -12.82 7.77 9.11
N ALA A 166 -11.98 6.82 9.51
CA ALA A 166 -10.92 7.08 10.47
C ALA A 166 -9.89 8.08 9.93
N SER A 167 -9.45 7.89 8.68
CA SER A 167 -8.52 8.79 8.00
C SER A 167 -9.08 10.20 7.79
N ARG A 168 -10.37 10.33 7.38
CA ARG A 168 -11.01 11.65 7.26
C ARG A 168 -11.12 12.35 8.60
N SER A 169 -11.53 11.63 9.65
CA SER A 169 -11.68 12.20 10.99
C SER A 169 -10.35 12.67 11.58
N ALA A 170 -9.26 11.94 11.32
CA ALA A 170 -7.91 12.36 11.71
C ALA A 170 -7.49 13.64 10.97
N LYS A 171 -7.70 13.71 9.65
CA LYS A 171 -7.40 14.91 8.85
C LYS A 171 -8.18 16.13 9.35
N GLU A 172 -9.48 15.97 9.60
CA GLU A 172 -10.32 17.04 10.16
C GLU A 172 -9.82 17.51 11.54
N ALA A 173 -9.34 16.60 12.40
CA ALA A 173 -8.78 16.99 13.69
C ALA A 173 -7.50 17.84 13.53
N CYS A 174 -6.59 17.42 12.64
CA CYS A 174 -5.38 18.18 12.33
C CYS A 174 -5.72 19.56 11.74
N ASP A 175 -6.69 19.64 10.82
CA ASP A 175 -7.11 20.90 10.19
C ASP A 175 -7.72 21.89 11.19
N ASN A 176 -8.33 21.38 12.27
CA ASN A 176 -8.85 22.18 13.37
C ASN A 176 -7.78 22.56 14.42
N GLY A 177 -6.50 22.30 14.14
CA GLY A 177 -5.39 22.61 15.04
C GLY A 177 -5.28 21.68 16.25
N LEU A 178 -5.91 20.50 16.21
CA LEU A 178 -5.78 19.48 17.26
C LEU A 178 -4.70 18.44 16.92
N GLY A 179 -3.96 18.63 15.82
CA GLY A 179 -2.93 17.73 15.31
C GLY A 179 -1.57 17.88 15.98
#